data_AF-A0A2H1KIX9-F1
#
_entry.id   AF-A0A2H1KIX9-F1
#
_cell.length_a   1.000
_cell.length_b   1.000
_cell.length_c   1.000
_cell.angle_alpha   90.00
_cell.angle_beta   90.00
_cell.angle_gamma   90.00
#
_symmetry.space_group_name_H-M   'P 1'
#
loop_
_entity.id
_entity.type
_entity.pdbx_description
1 polymer ?
#
loop_
_entity_poly.entity_id
_entity_poly.type
_entity_poly.pdbx_seq_one_letter_code
_entity_poly.pdbx_strand_id
1 'polypeptide(L)'
;MFSLKSLLPGAATVGAGFLALVIIVPVLFGLMAASGACTPVSDDGNGGGDVGDIGDIDPTEKAHARAVFTVLSDKGMSNTNIAGILGNWSQESGVDPTSVQGIMDSPYKMTPKKREKAESFSGGLGLGQWTGSRNSKLKAYAKTKSTDWWTIELQMNFMADTKGDDAQSVQVFEDMIKNELDSVSAATTHFHDKWEKAGAPNMPNRIKQAEKWFKLMKDWKSGDKAQAAGSTPEQGEAIAGGTVTAQKKKKLPLGDVKPHVQEAAEVIYDEYDGITGVGGYRSGSTSRDPNGHPVGLAVDFMVPLNIDGKALGDDIAKFVIDNHEALNIKYVIWYQRIYNVERADEGWRKMPDRGGDTQNHKDHPHVSFQTDSKGDPKDAAGKGGKGGGSDDSDDGNADNVNCEADGTGGGSGDDDIPDDGRKNPGAWGGHKNGEIPTDKLKKIPWTPDSKKEYLRKDATEALIAMNKAYKKEFNTDIAITDAYRDLAEQKVLYKRYGPGRAAVPGKSNHGWALAVDCGGGINKFGSPQHKWMQKNAKKFGWEHPPWAREGQKNQEAWHWEYYGKNKETEA
;
A
#
# COMPACT_ATOMS: atom_id res chain seq x y z
N MET A 1 2.11 -23.34 95.83
CA MET A 1 2.88 -23.78 94.65
C MET A 1 2.35 -23.05 93.43
N PHE A 2 2.88 -21.88 93.09
CA PHE A 2 2.55 -21.15 91.86
C PHE A 2 3.77 -20.32 91.46
N SER A 3 4.20 -20.49 90.21
CA SER A 3 5.35 -19.81 89.61
C SER A 3 4.87 -18.64 88.76
N LEU A 4 5.50 -17.48 88.95
CA LEU A 4 5.29 -16.24 88.23
C LEU A 4 6.54 -15.89 87.41
N LYS A 5 6.25 -15.39 86.21
CA LYS A 5 7.03 -14.68 85.20
C LYS A 5 8.43 -14.10 85.53
N SER A 6 9.23 -14.12 84.46
CA SER A 6 10.23 -13.14 83.99
C SER A 6 11.57 -13.00 84.71
N LEU A 7 12.68 -13.18 83.98
CA LEU A 7 13.70 -12.15 83.67
C LEU A 7 14.89 -12.73 82.85
N LEU A 8 15.41 -11.85 81.99
CA LEU A 8 16.58 -11.80 81.08
C LEU A 8 17.91 -12.41 81.63
N PRO A 9 19.04 -12.61 80.87
CA PRO A 9 19.60 -11.71 79.83
C PRO A 9 20.39 -12.37 78.66
N GLY A 10 20.91 -11.52 77.75
CA GLY A 10 21.61 -11.91 76.52
C GLY A 10 23.14 -12.04 76.59
N ALA A 11 23.75 -12.40 75.46
CA ALA A 11 25.04 -11.94 74.93
C ALA A 11 25.45 -12.73 73.66
N ALA A 12 25.53 -12.01 72.54
CA ALA A 12 26.58 -11.98 71.49
C ALA A 12 27.18 -13.27 70.85
N THR A 13 27.04 -13.33 69.50
CA THR A 13 28.04 -13.64 68.42
C THR A 13 28.71 -15.03 68.34
N VAL A 14 28.96 -15.74 67.21
CA VAL A 14 28.89 -15.61 65.73
C VAL A 14 28.72 -17.04 65.16
N GLY A 15 28.08 -17.25 64.01
CA GLY A 15 28.28 -18.50 63.25
C GLY A 15 27.32 -18.76 62.07
N ALA A 16 27.87 -18.71 60.86
CA ALA A 16 27.30 -18.90 59.52
C ALA A 16 26.18 -19.96 59.32
N GLY A 17 25.31 -19.69 58.33
CA GLY A 17 24.48 -20.72 57.69
C GLY A 17 23.40 -20.14 56.77
N PHE A 18 23.58 -20.31 55.46
CA PHE A 18 22.66 -19.94 54.37
C PHE A 18 21.21 -20.45 54.56
N LEU A 19 20.20 -19.59 54.29
CA LEU A 19 18.95 -20.01 53.65
C LEU A 19 18.13 -18.84 53.07
N ALA A 20 17.79 -18.99 51.79
CA ALA A 20 16.58 -18.61 51.04
C ALA A 20 15.69 -17.38 51.39
N LEU A 21 15.31 -16.71 50.28
CA LEU A 21 13.96 -16.29 49.90
C LEU A 21 13.54 -14.81 50.12
N VAL A 22 12.91 -14.26 49.07
CA VAL A 22 11.82 -13.26 49.03
C VAL A 22 12.14 -11.76 48.84
N ILE A 23 11.86 -11.32 47.61
CA ILE A 23 11.14 -10.11 47.14
C ILE A 23 11.68 -8.72 47.56
N ILE A 24 11.80 -7.82 46.56
CA ILE A 24 11.16 -6.49 46.44
C ILE A 24 12.00 -5.58 45.52
N VAL A 25 11.43 -5.29 44.34
CA VAL A 25 11.68 -4.16 43.40
C VAL A 25 11.53 -2.82 44.16
N PRO A 26 12.13 -1.64 43.82
CA PRO A 26 12.78 -1.17 42.59
C PRO A 26 14.10 -0.38 42.84
N VAL A 27 14.75 0.17 41.78
CA VAL A 27 15.14 1.60 41.66
C VAL A 27 15.97 1.82 40.38
N LEU A 28 15.53 2.80 39.57
CA LEU A 28 16.29 3.47 38.51
C LEU A 28 17.47 4.26 39.08
N PHE A 29 18.63 4.26 38.40
CA PHE A 29 19.28 5.45 37.78
C PHE A 29 20.66 5.05 37.25
N GLY A 30 21.00 5.48 36.03
CA GLY A 30 22.30 5.23 35.40
C GLY A 30 23.28 6.39 35.54
N LEU A 31 24.55 6.15 35.17
CA LEU A 31 25.33 6.96 34.21
C LEU A 31 26.72 6.34 33.91
N MET A 32 26.97 6.13 32.61
CA MET A 32 28.20 6.30 31.79
C MET A 32 29.60 5.96 32.33
N ALA A 33 30.37 5.17 31.55
CA ALA A 33 31.35 5.68 30.57
C ALA A 33 31.97 4.55 29.71
N ALA A 34 32.45 4.92 28.53
CA ALA A 34 32.69 4.12 27.33
C ALA A 34 33.98 3.28 27.27
N SER A 35 33.98 2.22 26.44
CA SER A 35 34.92 2.05 25.31
C SER A 35 34.67 0.74 24.54
N GLY A 36 34.73 0.80 23.21
CA GLY A 36 35.30 -0.27 22.38
C GLY A 36 34.40 -1.39 21.84
N ALA A 37 33.77 -1.11 20.69
CA ALA A 37 33.61 -2.00 19.52
C ALA A 37 32.61 -3.19 19.52
N CYS A 38 31.95 -3.29 18.35
CA CYS A 38 31.13 -4.36 17.76
C CYS A 38 29.68 -4.51 18.25
N THR A 39 28.79 -3.75 17.62
CA THR A 39 27.33 -3.99 17.60
C THR A 39 27.00 -5.19 16.69
N PRO A 40 26.19 -6.17 17.13
CA PRO A 40 25.51 -7.06 16.22
C PRO A 40 24.38 -6.31 15.52
N VAL A 41 24.18 -6.64 14.26
CA VAL A 41 23.11 -6.18 13.38
C VAL A 41 21.75 -6.53 14.00
N SER A 42 20.97 -5.52 14.35
CA SER A 42 19.54 -5.69 14.63
C SER A 42 18.82 -5.71 13.30
N ASP A 43 18.45 -6.91 12.88
CA ASP A 43 17.51 -7.22 11.81
C ASP A 43 16.11 -6.74 12.24
N ASP A 44 15.71 -5.54 11.83
CA ASP A 44 14.38 -4.98 12.06
C ASP A 44 13.44 -5.32 10.89
N GLY A 45 13.13 -6.61 10.80
CA GLY A 45 11.93 -7.11 10.14
C GLY A 45 10.68 -6.55 10.82
N ASN A 46 10.04 -5.57 10.18
CA ASN A 46 8.69 -5.13 10.51
C ASN A 46 7.79 -5.22 9.26
N GLY A 47 7.51 -6.45 8.82
CA GLY A 47 6.38 -6.75 7.95
C GLY A 47 5.15 -6.99 8.79
N GLY A 48 4.26 -6.01 8.86
CA GLY A 48 3.05 -6.06 9.69
C GLY A 48 2.51 -4.67 9.96
N GLY A 49 2.23 -3.92 8.90
CA GLY A 49 1.49 -2.67 9.03
C GLY A 49 0.05 -2.97 9.42
N ASP A 50 -0.41 -2.39 10.52
CA ASP A 50 -1.77 -2.49 11.05
C ASP A 50 -2.84 -2.43 9.95
N VAL A 51 -3.44 -3.58 9.64
CA VAL A 51 -4.67 -3.65 8.84
C VAL A 51 -5.82 -3.38 9.79
N GLY A 52 -6.10 -2.07 9.95
CA GLY A 52 -7.09 -1.51 10.84
C GLY A 52 -8.49 -2.08 10.61
N ASP A 53 -9.29 -2.00 11.66
CA ASP A 53 -10.61 -2.58 11.70
C ASP A 53 -11.71 -1.55 11.36
N ILE A 54 -12.80 -2.08 10.79
CA ILE A 54 -14.07 -1.47 10.35
C ILE A 54 -14.05 -0.81 8.95
N GLY A 55 -14.06 -1.68 7.94
CA GLY A 55 -14.62 -1.48 6.59
C GLY A 55 -15.13 -2.83 6.04
N ASP A 56 -15.91 -2.81 4.96
CA ASP A 56 -16.35 -4.03 4.26
C ASP A 56 -15.14 -4.82 3.72
N ILE A 57 -15.21 -6.15 3.78
CA ILE A 57 -14.21 -7.05 3.20
C ILE A 57 -14.14 -6.81 1.69
N ASP A 58 -12.93 -6.65 1.16
CA ASP A 58 -12.71 -6.43 -0.28
C ASP A 58 -13.31 -7.60 -1.10
N PRO A 59 -14.00 -7.34 -2.22
CA PRO A 59 -14.59 -8.43 -3.02
C PRO A 59 -13.58 -9.48 -3.51
N THR A 60 -12.33 -9.08 -3.76
CA THR A 60 -11.25 -9.99 -4.18
C THR A 60 -10.73 -10.79 -3.00
N GLU A 61 -10.56 -10.15 -1.84
CA GLU A 61 -10.27 -10.84 -0.56
C GLU A 61 -11.36 -11.89 -0.27
N LYS A 62 -12.63 -11.53 -0.44
CA LYS A 62 -13.77 -12.45 -0.28
C LYS A 62 -13.74 -13.60 -1.28
N ALA A 63 -13.37 -13.35 -2.53
CA ALA A 63 -13.25 -14.40 -3.54
C ALA A 63 -12.13 -15.40 -3.21
N HIS A 64 -10.98 -14.90 -2.76
CA HIS A 64 -9.88 -15.76 -2.31
C HIS A 64 -10.20 -16.52 -1.02
N ALA A 65 -10.84 -15.87 -0.05
CA ALA A 65 -11.34 -16.53 1.15
C ALA A 65 -12.33 -17.65 0.81
N ARG A 66 -13.17 -17.47 -0.23
CA ARG A 66 -14.07 -18.52 -0.72
C ARG A 66 -13.33 -19.67 -1.39
N ALA A 67 -12.27 -19.39 -2.13
CA ALA A 67 -11.40 -20.43 -2.70
C ALA A 67 -10.66 -21.21 -1.59
N VAL A 68 -10.12 -20.53 -0.58
CA VAL A 68 -9.52 -21.16 0.62
C VAL A 68 -10.56 -22.03 1.33
N PHE A 69 -11.75 -21.49 1.60
CA PHE A 69 -12.85 -22.24 2.21
C PHE A 69 -13.18 -23.51 1.43
N THR A 70 -13.26 -23.43 0.10
CA THR A 70 -13.57 -24.59 -0.74
C THR A 70 -12.54 -25.69 -0.55
N VAL A 71 -11.25 -25.36 -0.66
CA VAL A 71 -10.17 -26.35 -0.51
C VAL A 71 -10.11 -26.95 0.90
N LEU A 72 -10.30 -26.14 1.94
CA LEU A 72 -10.24 -26.59 3.33
C LEU A 72 -11.48 -27.40 3.73
N SER A 73 -12.66 -26.98 3.28
CA SER A 73 -13.92 -27.69 3.51
C SER A 73 -13.91 -29.06 2.81
N ASP A 74 -13.36 -29.14 1.59
CA ASP A 74 -13.19 -30.40 0.85
C ASP A 74 -12.21 -31.35 1.57
N LYS A 75 -11.25 -30.82 2.34
CA LYS A 75 -10.37 -31.61 3.22
C LYS A 75 -11.02 -32.01 4.55
N GLY A 76 -12.22 -31.52 4.85
CA GLY A 76 -12.98 -31.83 6.07
C GLY A 76 -12.83 -30.85 7.22
N MET A 77 -12.16 -29.70 7.01
CA MET A 77 -11.97 -28.71 8.08
C MET A 77 -13.28 -27.99 8.42
N SER A 78 -13.54 -27.77 9.71
CA SER A 78 -14.74 -27.06 10.18
C SER A 78 -14.71 -25.55 9.84
N ASN A 79 -15.89 -24.95 9.67
CA ASN A 79 -16.02 -23.51 9.44
C ASN A 79 -15.36 -22.67 10.54
N THR A 80 -15.40 -23.17 11.79
CA THR A 80 -14.77 -22.53 12.96
C THR A 80 -13.25 -22.44 12.78
N ASN A 81 -12.63 -23.53 12.34
CA ASN A 81 -11.19 -23.59 12.12
C ASN A 81 -10.77 -22.80 10.88
N ILE A 82 -11.54 -22.90 9.77
CA ILE A 82 -11.31 -22.10 8.56
C ILE A 82 -11.36 -20.60 8.88
N ALA A 83 -12.34 -20.17 9.68
CA ALA A 83 -12.48 -18.78 10.09
C ALA A 83 -11.26 -18.30 10.88
N GLY A 84 -10.74 -19.12 11.80
CA GLY A 84 -9.54 -18.80 12.58
C GLY A 84 -8.29 -18.63 11.71
N ILE A 85 -8.14 -19.44 10.68
CA ILE A 85 -7.04 -19.32 9.70
C ILE A 85 -7.21 -18.03 8.87
N LEU A 86 -8.40 -17.80 8.30
CA LEU A 86 -8.67 -16.60 7.51
C LEU A 86 -8.50 -15.30 8.31
N GLY A 87 -8.87 -15.29 9.59
CA GLY A 87 -8.65 -14.12 10.45
C GLY A 87 -7.17 -13.80 10.66
N ASN A 88 -6.30 -14.80 10.71
CA ASN A 88 -4.85 -14.61 10.71
C ASN A 88 -4.38 -14.07 9.34
N TRP A 89 -4.76 -14.71 8.25
CA TRP A 89 -4.30 -14.32 6.91
C TRP A 89 -4.85 -13.00 6.39
N SER A 90 -6.01 -12.55 6.84
CA SER A 90 -6.47 -11.17 6.60
C SER A 90 -5.47 -10.15 7.13
N GLN A 91 -4.80 -10.44 8.26
CA GLN A 91 -3.76 -9.56 8.78
C GLN A 91 -2.40 -9.80 8.11
N GLU A 92 -2.03 -11.04 7.81
CA GLU A 92 -0.72 -11.35 7.20
C GLU A 92 -0.61 -10.86 5.75
N SER A 93 -1.67 -11.06 4.96
CA SER A 93 -1.62 -10.86 3.51
C SER A 93 -2.86 -10.18 2.94
N GLY A 94 -3.91 -9.95 3.74
CA GLY A 94 -5.23 -9.61 3.19
C GLY A 94 -5.82 -10.78 2.39
N VAL A 95 -5.50 -12.03 2.76
CA VAL A 95 -5.87 -13.24 2.01
C VAL A 95 -5.39 -13.16 0.54
N ASP A 96 -4.21 -12.57 0.32
CA ASP A 96 -3.55 -12.49 -0.99
C ASP A 96 -2.54 -13.63 -1.17
N PRO A 97 -2.84 -14.65 -2.00
CA PRO A 97 -1.91 -15.75 -2.24
C PRO A 97 -0.67 -15.33 -3.04
N THR A 98 -0.68 -14.14 -3.64
CA THR A 98 0.44 -13.54 -4.40
C THR A 98 1.29 -12.58 -3.56
N SER A 99 0.99 -12.42 -2.27
CA SER A 99 1.69 -11.46 -1.42
C SER A 99 3.19 -11.75 -1.33
N VAL A 100 4.01 -10.70 -1.37
CA VAL A 100 5.46 -10.75 -1.17
C VAL A 100 5.82 -9.62 -0.22
N GLN A 101 6.38 -9.96 0.95
CA GLN A 101 6.67 -8.99 2.01
C GLN A 101 7.49 -7.82 1.48
N GLY A 102 7.04 -6.60 1.77
CA GLY A 102 7.67 -5.36 1.31
C GLY A 102 7.43 -5.01 -0.16
N ILE A 103 6.52 -5.69 -0.85
CA ILE A 103 5.92 -5.22 -2.11
C ILE A 103 4.42 -5.12 -1.91
N MET A 104 3.93 -3.89 -1.86
CA MET A 104 2.51 -3.58 -1.62
C MET A 104 1.77 -3.17 -2.91
N ASP A 105 2.44 -3.20 -4.07
CA ASP A 105 1.81 -2.92 -5.36
C ASP A 105 1.01 -4.12 -5.86
N SER A 106 -0.07 -3.83 -6.60
CA SER A 106 -0.91 -4.84 -7.27
C SER A 106 -1.28 -6.03 -6.37
N PRO A 107 -2.07 -5.81 -5.29
CA PRO A 107 -2.59 -6.90 -4.48
C PRO A 107 -3.37 -7.88 -5.37
N TYR A 108 -3.33 -9.16 -5.03
CA TYR A 108 -4.02 -10.25 -5.73
C TYR A 108 -3.50 -10.56 -7.14
N LYS A 109 -2.35 -9.98 -7.53
CA LYS A 109 -1.70 -10.24 -8.82
C LYS A 109 -0.22 -10.52 -8.61
N MET A 110 0.27 -11.59 -9.26
CA MET A 110 1.69 -11.90 -9.30
C MET A 110 2.39 -11.06 -10.37
N THR A 111 2.95 -9.91 -9.97
CA THR A 111 3.67 -9.00 -10.88
C THR A 111 5.10 -9.48 -11.15
N PRO A 112 5.76 -9.02 -12.23
CA PRO A 112 7.18 -9.26 -12.45
C PRO A 112 8.06 -8.88 -11.26
N LYS A 113 7.76 -7.74 -10.61
CA LYS A 113 8.47 -7.27 -9.41
C LYS A 113 8.28 -8.21 -8.21
N LYS A 114 7.07 -8.72 -8.00
CA LYS A 114 6.80 -9.75 -6.97
C LYS A 114 7.56 -11.04 -7.29
N ARG A 115 7.61 -11.48 -8.55
CA ARG A 115 8.38 -12.66 -8.97
C ARG A 115 9.88 -12.49 -8.75
N GLU A 116 10.45 -11.38 -9.23
CA GLU A 116 11.87 -11.07 -9.10
C GLU A 116 12.29 -11.01 -7.63
N LYS A 117 11.52 -10.30 -6.79
CA LYS A 117 11.80 -10.29 -5.36
C LYS A 117 11.66 -11.69 -4.77
N ALA A 118 10.57 -12.42 -5.03
CA ALA A 118 10.36 -13.76 -4.47
C ALA A 118 11.49 -14.75 -4.83
N GLU A 119 12.21 -14.56 -5.94
CA GLU A 119 13.35 -15.39 -6.32
C GLU A 119 14.57 -15.19 -5.41
N SER A 120 14.95 -13.95 -5.13
CA SER A 120 16.15 -13.59 -4.34
C SER A 120 15.88 -13.36 -2.85
N PHE A 121 14.62 -13.39 -2.43
CA PHE A 121 14.16 -13.01 -1.09
C PHE A 121 13.78 -14.21 -0.21
N SER A 122 14.07 -14.08 1.08
CA SER A 122 13.74 -15.05 2.14
C SER A 122 12.63 -14.59 3.09
N GLY A 123 12.06 -13.39 2.91
CA GLY A 123 10.94 -12.92 3.73
C GLY A 123 9.59 -13.50 3.31
N GLY A 124 8.51 -12.93 3.82
CA GLY A 124 7.16 -13.52 3.74
C GLY A 124 6.63 -13.67 2.31
N LEU A 125 6.08 -14.85 2.00
CA LEU A 125 5.38 -15.13 0.74
C LEU A 125 3.97 -15.65 1.00
N GLY A 126 3.03 -15.32 0.12
CA GLY A 126 1.70 -15.93 0.05
C GLY A 126 0.79 -15.65 1.25
N LEU A 127 -0.24 -16.49 1.40
CA LEU A 127 -1.33 -16.29 2.36
C LEU A 127 -0.84 -16.14 3.81
N GLY A 128 0.00 -17.07 4.26
CA GLY A 128 0.56 -17.11 5.61
C GLY A 128 1.95 -16.48 5.74
N GLN A 129 2.38 -15.68 4.76
CA GLN A 129 3.68 -14.99 4.78
C GLN A 129 4.86 -15.91 5.17
N TRP A 130 4.98 -17.09 4.53
CA TRP A 130 6.06 -18.03 4.83
C TRP A 130 7.44 -17.37 4.69
N THR A 131 8.24 -17.39 5.76
CA THR A 131 9.59 -16.81 5.82
C THR A 131 10.67 -17.88 5.90
N GLY A 132 11.93 -17.47 5.73
CA GLY A 132 13.13 -18.27 6.00
C GLY A 132 13.16 -19.61 5.27
N SER A 133 13.27 -20.70 6.03
CA SER A 133 13.33 -22.06 5.47
C SER A 133 12.00 -22.47 4.82
N ARG A 134 10.85 -22.03 5.35
CA ARG A 134 9.52 -22.36 4.81
C ARG A 134 9.25 -21.65 3.49
N ASN A 135 9.72 -20.41 3.32
CA ASN A 135 9.75 -19.72 2.02
C ASN A 135 10.46 -20.58 0.95
N SER A 136 11.68 -21.03 1.27
CA SER A 136 12.49 -21.82 0.33
C SER A 136 11.81 -23.16 0.00
N LYS A 137 11.22 -23.82 1.00
CA LYS A 137 10.46 -25.06 0.83
C LYS A 137 9.21 -24.85 -0.04
N LEU A 138 8.46 -23.77 0.13
CA LEU A 138 7.29 -23.47 -0.68
C LEU A 138 7.65 -23.35 -2.17
N LYS A 139 8.72 -22.61 -2.49
CA LYS A 139 9.24 -22.49 -3.87
C LYS A 139 9.72 -23.83 -4.43
N ALA A 140 10.39 -24.65 -3.61
CA ALA A 140 10.84 -25.98 -4.03
C ALA A 140 9.66 -26.93 -4.27
N TYR A 141 8.68 -26.92 -3.37
CA TYR A 141 7.46 -27.72 -3.48
C TYR A 141 6.69 -27.37 -4.75
N ALA A 142 6.53 -26.08 -5.05
CA ALA A 142 5.92 -25.60 -6.30
C ALA A 142 6.59 -26.20 -7.55
N LYS A 143 7.94 -26.21 -7.59
CA LYS A 143 8.70 -26.83 -8.67
C LYS A 143 8.42 -28.34 -8.79
N THR A 144 8.35 -29.07 -7.67
CA THR A 144 8.03 -30.51 -7.70
C THR A 144 6.62 -30.82 -8.20
N LYS A 145 5.68 -29.88 -8.00
CA LYS A 145 4.28 -30.02 -8.45
C LYS A 145 4.03 -29.40 -9.82
N SER A 146 5.05 -28.79 -10.45
CA SER A 146 4.94 -28.11 -11.75
C SER A 146 3.81 -27.08 -11.78
N THR A 147 3.64 -26.32 -10.70
CA THR A 147 2.65 -25.25 -10.60
C THR A 147 3.23 -24.07 -9.81
N ASP A 148 2.57 -22.94 -9.86
CA ASP A 148 3.04 -21.70 -9.26
C ASP A 148 2.83 -21.70 -7.74
N TRP A 149 3.83 -21.18 -7.01
CA TRP A 149 3.80 -21.09 -5.55
C TRP A 149 2.69 -20.21 -5.01
N TRP A 150 2.19 -19.28 -5.82
CA TRP A 150 1.14 -18.33 -5.47
C TRP A 150 -0.27 -18.81 -5.77
N THR A 151 -0.46 -20.09 -6.08
CA THR A 151 -1.81 -20.67 -6.19
C THR A 151 -2.32 -21.09 -4.82
N ILE A 152 -3.60 -20.85 -4.55
CA ILE A 152 -4.24 -21.22 -3.27
C ILE A 152 -4.16 -22.74 -3.05
N GLU A 153 -4.46 -23.52 -4.08
CA GLU A 153 -4.43 -24.99 -4.00
C GLU A 153 -3.03 -25.52 -3.66
N LEU A 154 -1.97 -25.01 -4.31
CA LEU A 154 -0.62 -25.42 -3.94
C LEU A 154 -0.29 -25.03 -2.51
N GLN A 155 -0.61 -23.80 -2.07
CA GLN A 155 -0.33 -23.36 -0.70
C GLN A 155 -1.04 -24.25 0.34
N MET A 156 -2.30 -24.64 0.11
CA MET A 156 -3.00 -25.56 1.03
C MET A 156 -2.40 -26.97 1.01
N ASN A 157 -1.98 -27.44 -0.16
CA ASN A 157 -1.31 -28.75 -0.29
C ASN A 157 0.11 -28.75 0.28
N PHE A 158 0.78 -27.60 0.29
CA PHE A 158 2.06 -27.41 0.96
C PHE A 158 1.91 -27.56 2.47
N MET A 159 0.90 -26.91 3.05
CA MET A 159 0.59 -26.97 4.49
C MET A 159 0.20 -28.37 4.98
N ALA A 160 -0.33 -29.23 4.11
CA ALA A 160 -0.76 -30.59 4.46
C ALA A 160 0.29 -31.68 4.15
N ASP A 161 1.39 -31.36 3.46
CA ASP A 161 2.39 -32.35 3.05
C ASP A 161 3.64 -32.23 3.92
N THR A 162 3.99 -33.29 4.65
CA THR A 162 5.24 -33.39 5.44
C THR A 162 6.52 -33.29 4.60
N LYS A 163 6.42 -33.50 3.29
CA LYS A 163 7.50 -33.24 2.32
C LYS A 163 7.48 -31.82 1.76
N GLY A 164 6.37 -31.11 1.95
CA GLY A 164 6.22 -29.68 1.63
C GLY A 164 6.76 -28.82 2.76
N ASP A 165 5.98 -28.68 3.82
CA ASP A 165 6.26 -27.74 4.91
C ASP A 165 7.09 -28.37 6.05
N ASP A 166 7.31 -27.67 7.16
CA ASP A 166 7.91 -28.29 8.35
C ASP A 166 6.91 -29.18 9.09
N ALA A 167 7.41 -30.29 9.65
CA ALA A 167 6.57 -31.35 10.20
C ALA A 167 5.67 -30.86 11.35
N GLN A 168 6.10 -29.88 12.14
CA GLN A 168 5.30 -29.34 13.23
C GLN A 168 4.14 -28.51 12.68
N SER A 169 4.41 -27.62 11.71
CA SER A 169 3.37 -26.83 11.04
C SER A 169 2.35 -27.71 10.32
N VAL A 170 2.81 -28.78 9.64
CA VAL A 170 1.92 -29.76 9.01
C VAL A 170 1.05 -30.45 10.04
N GLN A 171 1.62 -30.88 11.17
CA GLN A 171 0.86 -31.53 12.22
C GLN A 171 -0.24 -30.63 12.79
N VAL A 172 0.08 -29.36 13.08
CA VAL A 172 -0.91 -28.38 13.56
C VAL A 172 -2.05 -28.21 12.56
N PHE A 173 -1.71 -28.08 11.27
CA PHE A 173 -2.71 -27.90 10.21
C PHE A 173 -3.59 -29.14 10.04
N GLU A 174 -3.00 -30.34 10.03
CA GLU A 174 -3.70 -31.63 9.98
C GLU A 174 -4.60 -31.88 11.21
N ASP A 175 -4.15 -31.47 12.39
CA ASP A 175 -4.94 -31.58 13.62
C ASP A 175 -6.16 -30.65 13.56
N MET A 176 -6.02 -29.44 13.01
CA MET A 176 -7.13 -28.52 12.75
C MET A 176 -8.07 -29.00 11.63
N ILE A 177 -7.59 -29.78 10.66
CA ILE A 177 -8.48 -30.44 9.69
C ILE A 177 -9.36 -31.46 10.40
N LYS A 178 -8.78 -32.27 11.30
CA LYS A 178 -9.46 -33.41 11.93
C LYS A 178 -10.34 -33.03 13.12
N ASN A 179 -9.93 -32.01 13.88
CA ASN A 179 -10.53 -31.68 15.16
C ASN A 179 -10.97 -30.21 15.16
N GLU A 180 -12.28 -29.99 15.25
CA GLU A 180 -12.83 -28.64 15.45
C GLU A 180 -12.42 -28.10 16.83
N LEU A 181 -12.00 -26.83 16.87
CA LEU A 181 -11.71 -26.12 18.13
C LEU A 181 -13.00 -25.48 18.69
N ASP A 182 -13.03 -25.28 20.01
CA ASP A 182 -14.23 -24.88 20.77
C ASP A 182 -14.88 -23.56 20.32
N SER A 183 -14.13 -22.65 19.68
CA SER A 183 -14.64 -21.37 19.21
C SER A 183 -13.74 -20.75 18.13
N VAL A 184 -14.28 -19.77 17.40
CA VAL A 184 -13.52 -19.00 16.40
C VAL A 184 -12.31 -18.31 17.03
N SER A 185 -12.47 -17.75 18.24
CA SER A 185 -11.37 -17.14 18.99
C SER A 185 -10.30 -18.16 19.38
N ALA A 186 -10.71 -19.35 19.84
CA ALA A 186 -9.79 -20.43 20.18
C ALA A 186 -9.04 -20.95 18.93
N ALA A 187 -9.73 -21.14 17.81
CA ALA A 187 -9.11 -21.53 16.55
C ALA A 187 -8.11 -20.48 16.04
N THR A 188 -8.47 -19.20 16.10
CA THR A 188 -7.61 -18.08 15.68
C THR A 188 -6.34 -18.03 16.51
N THR A 189 -6.47 -18.16 17.84
CA THR A 189 -5.35 -18.14 18.79
C THR A 189 -4.49 -19.39 18.66
N HIS A 190 -5.10 -20.56 18.50
CA HIS A 190 -4.40 -21.81 18.30
C HIS A 190 -3.55 -21.78 17.03
N PHE A 191 -4.14 -21.37 15.89
CA PHE A 191 -3.42 -21.26 14.63
C PHE A 191 -2.28 -20.24 14.73
N HIS A 192 -2.53 -19.08 15.35
CA HIS A 192 -1.48 -18.11 15.59
C HIS A 192 -0.32 -18.72 16.40
N ASP A 193 -0.58 -19.22 17.61
CA ASP A 193 0.45 -19.62 18.56
C ASP A 193 1.23 -20.86 18.12
N LYS A 194 0.61 -21.73 17.32
CA LYS A 194 1.17 -23.03 16.94
C LYS A 194 1.68 -23.07 15.50
N TRP A 195 1.13 -22.26 14.60
CA TRP A 195 1.49 -22.27 13.17
C TRP A 195 2.14 -20.95 12.71
N GLU A 196 1.53 -19.78 12.93
CA GLU A 196 2.05 -18.49 12.44
C GLU A 196 3.24 -17.97 13.27
N LYS A 197 3.09 -17.94 14.59
CA LYS A 197 4.08 -17.49 15.58
C LYS A 197 4.62 -16.08 15.30
N ALA A 198 3.75 -15.16 14.89
CA ALA A 198 4.12 -13.79 14.60
C ALA A 198 4.57 -13.05 15.88
N GLY A 199 5.65 -12.26 15.79
CA GLY A 199 6.24 -11.58 16.95
C GLY A 199 5.38 -10.45 17.54
N ALA A 200 4.57 -9.79 16.71
CA ALA A 200 3.66 -8.71 17.11
C ALA A 200 2.27 -8.90 16.46
N PRO A 201 1.45 -9.83 16.96
CA PRO A 201 0.34 -10.37 16.17
C PRO A 201 -0.94 -9.55 16.13
N ASN A 202 -1.20 -8.58 17.00
CA ASN A 202 -2.52 -7.93 17.12
C ASN A 202 -3.69 -8.94 17.16
N MET A 203 -3.65 -9.86 18.13
CA MET A 203 -4.68 -10.90 18.29
C MET A 203 -6.13 -10.40 18.31
N PRO A 204 -6.47 -9.25 18.94
CA PRO A 204 -7.83 -8.73 18.89
C PRO A 204 -8.35 -8.50 17.48
N ASN A 205 -7.51 -7.98 16.56
CA ASN A 205 -7.90 -7.76 15.17
C ASN A 205 -8.13 -9.09 14.43
N ARG A 206 -7.22 -10.06 14.60
CA ARG A 206 -7.33 -11.39 13.99
C ARG A 206 -8.61 -12.12 14.39
N ILE A 207 -8.93 -12.09 15.69
CA ILE A 207 -10.16 -12.70 16.23
C ILE A 207 -11.38 -12.01 15.63
N LYS A 208 -11.38 -10.68 15.55
CA LYS A 208 -12.48 -9.94 14.95
C LYS A 208 -12.66 -10.22 13.45
N GLN A 209 -11.56 -10.36 12.69
CA GLN A 209 -11.64 -10.76 11.28
C GLN A 209 -12.14 -12.20 11.14
N ALA A 210 -11.66 -13.12 11.98
CA ALA A 210 -12.15 -14.49 12.00
C ALA A 210 -13.66 -14.58 12.26
N GLU A 211 -14.19 -13.81 13.22
CA GLU A 211 -15.62 -13.76 13.49
C GLU A 211 -16.45 -13.22 12.31
N LYS A 212 -15.91 -12.27 11.54
CA LYS A 212 -16.56 -11.78 10.31
C LYS A 212 -16.58 -12.87 9.23
N TRP A 213 -15.46 -13.56 9.01
CA TRP A 213 -15.40 -14.67 8.07
C TRP A 213 -16.37 -15.78 8.45
N PHE A 214 -16.40 -16.18 9.72
CA PHE A 214 -17.32 -17.19 10.21
C PHE A 214 -18.79 -16.83 9.91
N LYS A 215 -19.18 -15.56 10.10
CA LYS A 215 -20.53 -15.08 9.75
C LYS A 215 -20.80 -15.13 8.26
N LEU A 216 -19.84 -14.72 7.41
CA LEU A 216 -19.97 -14.73 5.95
C LEU A 216 -20.03 -16.14 5.36
N MET A 217 -19.28 -17.08 5.94
CA MET A 217 -19.20 -18.47 5.47
C MET A 217 -20.45 -19.29 5.81
N LYS A 218 -21.36 -18.77 6.65
CA LYS A 218 -22.59 -19.47 7.03
C LYS A 218 -23.44 -19.88 5.81
N ASP A 219 -23.38 -19.09 4.75
CA ASP A 219 -24.15 -19.33 3.51
C ASP A 219 -23.33 -20.04 2.42
N TRP A 220 -22.06 -20.41 2.68
CA TRP A 220 -21.18 -21.05 1.71
C TRP A 220 -21.31 -22.57 1.79
N LYS A 221 -21.34 -23.25 0.64
CA LYS A 221 -21.42 -24.72 0.57
C LYS A 221 -20.14 -25.32 0.03
N SER A 222 -19.77 -26.50 0.51
CA SER A 222 -18.72 -27.30 -0.12
C SER A 222 -19.11 -27.62 -1.57
N GLY A 223 -18.15 -27.53 -2.48
CA GLY A 223 -18.39 -27.70 -3.92
C GLY A 223 -18.97 -26.49 -4.67
N ASP A 224 -19.30 -25.38 -4.00
CA ASP A 224 -19.54 -24.11 -4.68
C ASP A 224 -18.21 -23.62 -5.28
N LYS A 225 -17.96 -23.95 -6.56
CA LYS A 225 -16.79 -23.42 -7.27
C LYS A 225 -16.91 -21.90 -7.36
N ALA A 226 -16.27 -21.18 -6.44
CA ALA A 226 -15.88 -19.82 -6.72
C ALA A 226 -14.87 -19.89 -7.87
N GLN A 227 -15.16 -19.20 -8.98
CA GLN A 227 -14.11 -18.86 -9.92
C GLN A 227 -13.12 -17.97 -9.16
N ALA A 228 -12.08 -18.59 -8.61
CA ALA A 228 -10.85 -17.88 -8.35
C ALA A 228 -10.48 -17.20 -9.67
N ALA A 229 -10.14 -15.91 -9.63
CA ALA A 229 -9.55 -15.24 -10.77
C ALA A 229 -8.17 -15.88 -11.02
N GLY A 230 -8.17 -17.00 -11.75
CA GLY A 230 -7.01 -17.86 -11.91
C GLY A 230 -7.35 -19.33 -12.00
N SER A 231 -8.27 -19.72 -12.88
CA SER A 231 -8.23 -21.01 -13.60
C SER A 231 -9.46 -21.20 -14.50
N THR A 232 -9.24 -21.22 -15.81
CA THR A 232 -9.96 -22.13 -16.69
C THR A 232 -8.95 -22.67 -17.71
N PRO A 233 -8.99 -23.98 -18.03
CA PRO A 233 -7.88 -24.70 -18.62
C PRO A 233 -8.02 -24.80 -20.14
N GLU A 234 -6.92 -24.66 -20.87
CA GLU A 234 -6.72 -25.38 -22.12
C GLU A 234 -5.32 -26.03 -22.10
N GLN A 235 -5.33 -27.30 -22.49
CA GLN A 235 -4.31 -28.30 -22.23
C GLN A 235 -3.16 -28.25 -23.26
N GLY A 236 -1.96 -28.63 -22.80
CA GLY A 236 -0.79 -29.03 -23.60
C GLY A 236 0.18 -27.88 -23.88
N GLU A 237 1.46 -27.91 -23.49
CA GLU A 237 2.36 -29.02 -23.17
C GLU A 237 3.37 -28.62 -22.09
N ALA A 238 3.81 -29.61 -21.33
CA ALA A 238 4.91 -29.51 -20.41
C ALA A 238 6.22 -29.22 -21.15
N ILE A 239 7.04 -28.32 -20.61
CA ILE A 239 8.48 -28.31 -20.88
C ILE A 239 9.24 -28.19 -19.55
N ALA A 240 10.01 -29.25 -19.31
CA ALA A 240 10.90 -29.46 -18.19
C ALA A 240 12.04 -28.43 -18.15
N GLY A 241 12.65 -28.31 -16.95
CA GLY A 241 13.62 -27.28 -16.62
C GLY A 241 14.92 -27.29 -17.43
N GLY A 242 15.61 -26.14 -17.38
CA GLY A 242 17.01 -26.01 -17.81
C GLY A 242 17.33 -24.70 -18.54
N THR A 243 18.15 -23.87 -17.88
CA THR A 243 18.99 -22.77 -18.41
C THR A 243 18.34 -21.49 -18.98
N VAL A 244 18.78 -20.37 -18.39
CA VAL A 244 18.45 -18.99 -18.73
C VAL A 244 18.94 -18.64 -20.13
N THR A 245 18.03 -18.44 -21.08
CA THR A 245 18.25 -17.63 -22.30
C THR A 245 16.95 -16.89 -22.66
N ALA A 246 17.06 -15.63 -23.06
CA ALA A 246 15.95 -14.69 -23.26
C ALA A 246 14.84 -15.25 -24.19
N GLN A 247 13.61 -15.33 -23.69
CA GLN A 247 12.44 -15.69 -24.50
C GLN A 247 12.00 -14.51 -25.37
N LYS A 248 11.76 -14.76 -26.67
CA LYS A 248 11.02 -13.86 -27.57
C LYS A 248 9.59 -13.67 -27.05
N LYS A 249 9.15 -12.41 -26.94
CA LYS A 249 7.76 -12.04 -26.60
C LYS A 249 6.77 -12.63 -27.62
N LYS A 250 5.59 -13.07 -27.15
CA LYS A 250 4.52 -13.62 -27.99
C LYS A 250 3.78 -12.46 -28.69
N LYS A 251 3.68 -12.54 -30.03
CA LYS A 251 3.00 -11.56 -30.90
C LYS A 251 1.53 -11.35 -30.51
N LEU A 252 1.04 -10.11 -30.49
CA LEU A 252 -0.37 -9.80 -30.19
C LEU A 252 -1.32 -10.33 -31.30
N PRO A 253 -2.50 -10.89 -30.95
CA PRO A 253 -3.43 -11.47 -31.91
C PRO A 253 -4.31 -10.41 -32.61
N LEU A 254 -3.68 -9.53 -33.40
CA LEU A 254 -4.36 -8.39 -34.05
C LEU A 254 -4.91 -8.69 -35.46
N GLY A 255 -4.74 -9.90 -35.99
CA GLY A 255 -5.12 -10.23 -37.37
C GLY A 255 -4.24 -9.54 -38.42
N ASP A 256 -4.80 -9.25 -39.60
CA ASP A 256 -4.09 -8.69 -40.76
C ASP A 256 -3.83 -7.17 -40.66
N VAL A 257 -3.37 -6.71 -39.49
CA VAL A 257 -2.86 -5.34 -39.33
C VAL A 257 -1.57 -5.14 -40.11
N LYS A 258 -1.26 -3.89 -40.48
CA LYS A 258 0.02 -3.57 -41.12
C LYS A 258 1.19 -3.88 -40.17
N PRO A 259 2.38 -4.25 -40.67
CA PRO A 259 3.52 -4.59 -39.82
C PRO A 259 3.91 -3.51 -38.80
N HIS A 260 3.90 -2.23 -39.20
CA HIS A 260 4.21 -1.13 -38.28
C HIS A 260 3.14 -0.94 -37.21
N VAL A 261 1.88 -1.24 -37.53
CA VAL A 261 0.77 -1.19 -36.57
C VAL A 261 0.90 -2.30 -35.53
N GLN A 262 1.31 -3.50 -35.96
CA GLN A 262 1.60 -4.59 -35.04
C GLN A 262 2.69 -4.20 -34.04
N GLU A 263 3.80 -3.66 -34.54
CA GLU A 263 4.95 -3.29 -33.71
C GLU A 263 4.60 -2.16 -32.73
N ALA A 264 3.91 -1.11 -33.20
CA ALA A 264 3.44 -0.03 -32.35
C ALA A 264 2.45 -0.50 -31.28
N ALA A 265 1.53 -1.39 -31.64
CA ALA A 265 0.58 -1.94 -30.68
C ALA A 265 1.24 -2.81 -29.62
N GLU A 266 2.29 -3.56 -29.96
CA GLU A 266 3.08 -4.33 -29.00
C GLU A 266 3.83 -3.42 -28.03
N VAL A 267 4.42 -2.32 -28.51
CA VAL A 267 5.04 -1.31 -27.64
C VAL A 267 4.01 -0.70 -26.69
N ILE A 268 2.88 -0.20 -27.20
CA ILE A 268 1.83 0.41 -26.36
C ILE A 268 1.31 -0.60 -25.32
N TYR A 269 1.10 -1.86 -25.72
CA TYR A 269 0.64 -2.92 -24.82
C TYR A 269 1.68 -3.26 -23.74
N ASP A 270 2.96 -3.21 -24.08
CA ASP A 270 4.07 -3.46 -23.15
C ASP A 270 4.28 -2.32 -22.14
N GLU A 271 3.89 -1.08 -22.47
CA GLU A 271 3.98 0.07 -21.56
C GLU A 271 2.95 0.04 -20.43
N TYR A 272 1.78 -0.58 -20.67
CA TYR A 272 0.59 -0.41 -19.84
C TYR A 272 -0.03 -1.72 -19.35
N ASP A 273 0.00 -1.92 -18.03
CA ASP A 273 -0.74 -2.99 -17.37
C ASP A 273 -2.24 -2.65 -17.28
N GLY A 274 -3.10 -3.66 -17.41
CA GLY A 274 -4.56 -3.51 -17.21
C GLY A 274 -5.37 -3.39 -18.50
N ILE A 275 -4.71 -3.40 -19.67
CA ILE A 275 -5.39 -3.63 -20.96
C ILE A 275 -6.01 -5.02 -20.90
N THR A 276 -7.34 -5.08 -21.05
CA THR A 276 -8.15 -6.30 -20.91
C THR A 276 -8.31 -7.07 -22.21
N GLY A 277 -7.91 -6.47 -23.32
CA GLY A 277 -7.97 -7.06 -24.65
C GLY A 277 -7.53 -6.06 -25.70
N VAL A 278 -7.32 -6.55 -26.92
CA VAL A 278 -6.98 -5.71 -28.07
C VAL A 278 -7.86 -6.09 -29.27
N GLY A 279 -8.38 -5.08 -29.96
CA GLY A 279 -9.12 -5.25 -31.20
C GLY A 279 -8.29 -4.78 -32.39
N GLY A 280 -7.94 -5.68 -33.31
CA GLY A 280 -7.16 -5.36 -34.51
C GLY A 280 -7.99 -5.38 -35.80
N TYR A 281 -7.46 -6.00 -36.85
CA TYR A 281 -8.11 -6.14 -38.14
C TYR A 281 -9.48 -6.83 -38.04
N ARG A 282 -10.49 -6.29 -38.75
CA ARG A 282 -11.80 -6.93 -38.92
C ARG A 282 -12.30 -6.77 -40.36
N SER A 283 -12.63 -7.89 -41.02
CA SER A 283 -13.11 -7.90 -42.40
C SER A 283 -14.54 -7.36 -42.47
N GLY A 284 -14.69 -6.18 -43.09
CA GLY A 284 -15.99 -5.52 -43.26
C GLY A 284 -15.88 -4.01 -43.18
N SER A 285 -16.19 -3.31 -44.29
CA SER A 285 -16.24 -1.85 -44.30
C SER A 285 -17.44 -1.38 -43.49
N THR A 286 -17.22 -0.93 -42.25
CA THR A 286 -18.22 -0.09 -41.60
C THR A 286 -18.15 1.30 -42.23
N SER A 287 -19.28 1.93 -42.52
CA SER A 287 -19.30 3.32 -43.02
C SER A 287 -18.66 4.34 -42.06
N ARG A 288 -18.39 3.92 -40.81
CA ARG A 288 -17.84 4.72 -39.73
C ARG A 288 -16.31 4.62 -39.60
N ASP A 289 -15.72 3.54 -40.11
CA ASP A 289 -14.28 3.29 -40.08
C ASP A 289 -13.79 2.54 -41.35
N PRO A 290 -13.98 3.11 -42.56
CA PRO A 290 -13.55 2.45 -43.79
C PRO A 290 -12.01 2.42 -43.95
N ASN A 291 -11.28 3.25 -43.19
CA ASN A 291 -9.85 3.48 -43.35
C ASN A 291 -9.00 3.11 -42.11
N GLY A 292 -9.59 2.51 -41.08
CA GLY A 292 -8.91 2.03 -39.87
C GLY A 292 -8.81 0.52 -39.83
N HIS A 293 -9.69 -0.14 -39.08
CA HIS A 293 -9.61 -1.59 -38.83
C HIS A 293 -9.70 -2.46 -40.10
N PRO A 294 -10.58 -2.18 -41.09
CA PRO A 294 -10.70 -3.03 -42.29
C PRO A 294 -9.48 -3.01 -43.23
N VAL A 295 -8.61 -2.00 -43.08
CA VAL A 295 -7.36 -1.89 -43.86
C VAL A 295 -6.12 -2.12 -43.00
N GLY A 296 -6.31 -2.52 -41.73
CA GLY A 296 -5.23 -2.87 -40.80
C GLY A 296 -4.49 -1.66 -40.22
N LEU A 297 -5.14 -0.49 -40.12
CA LEU A 297 -4.57 0.79 -39.65
C LEU A 297 -5.25 1.32 -38.38
N ALA A 298 -5.87 0.45 -37.57
CA ALA A 298 -6.41 0.83 -36.27
C ALA A 298 -6.33 -0.32 -35.25
N VAL A 299 -6.19 0.06 -33.98
CA VAL A 299 -6.20 -0.84 -32.83
C VAL A 299 -7.06 -0.26 -31.70
N ASP A 300 -7.94 -1.08 -31.15
CA ASP A 300 -8.74 -0.79 -29.95
C ASP A 300 -8.02 -1.39 -28.73
N PHE A 301 -7.64 -0.58 -27.73
CA PHE A 301 -7.05 -1.07 -26.48
C PHE A 301 -8.13 -1.18 -25.40
N MET A 302 -8.66 -2.37 -25.15
CA MET A 302 -9.80 -2.54 -24.25
C MET A 302 -9.41 -2.26 -22.80
N VAL A 303 -10.16 -1.40 -22.13
CA VAL A 303 -9.99 -1.06 -20.71
C VAL A 303 -11.29 -1.33 -19.95
N PRO A 304 -11.25 -1.65 -18.65
CA PRO A 304 -12.47 -1.84 -17.87
C PRO A 304 -13.38 -0.59 -17.90
N LEU A 305 -14.70 -0.79 -17.96
CA LEU A 305 -15.67 0.31 -17.80
C LEU A 305 -15.84 0.71 -16.33
N ASN A 306 -14.77 1.23 -15.74
CA ASN A 306 -14.73 1.76 -14.40
C ASN A 306 -13.68 2.88 -14.30
N ILE A 307 -13.51 3.45 -13.11
CA ILE A 307 -12.60 4.58 -12.90
C ILE A 307 -11.14 4.23 -13.21
N ASP A 308 -10.71 3.00 -12.95
CA ASP A 308 -9.34 2.54 -13.19
C ASP A 308 -9.08 2.33 -14.68
N GLY A 309 -10.04 1.74 -15.39
CA GLY A 309 -9.95 1.61 -16.84
C GLY A 309 -10.05 2.97 -17.55
N LYS A 310 -10.80 3.93 -16.99
CA LYS A 310 -10.78 5.30 -17.50
C LYS A 310 -9.40 5.94 -17.34
N ALA A 311 -8.77 5.82 -16.16
CA ALA A 311 -7.43 6.35 -15.93
C ALA A 311 -6.39 5.71 -16.85
N LEU A 312 -6.44 4.38 -16.99
CA LEU A 312 -5.60 3.65 -17.94
C LEU A 312 -5.81 4.13 -19.39
N GLY A 313 -7.06 4.34 -19.80
CA GLY A 313 -7.36 4.87 -21.13
C GLY A 313 -6.88 6.31 -21.34
N ASP A 314 -6.93 7.16 -20.30
CA ASP A 314 -6.35 8.51 -20.33
C ASP A 314 -4.81 8.45 -20.50
N ASP A 315 -4.13 7.54 -19.79
CA ASP A 315 -2.67 7.35 -19.88
C ASP A 315 -2.25 6.83 -21.26
N ILE A 316 -2.95 5.80 -21.78
CA ILE A 316 -2.71 5.27 -23.14
C ILE A 316 -2.92 6.38 -24.18
N ALA A 317 -4.01 7.16 -24.06
CA ALA A 317 -4.30 8.25 -24.98
C ALA A 317 -3.23 9.35 -24.95
N LYS A 318 -2.73 9.73 -23.76
CA LYS A 318 -1.62 10.69 -23.64
C LYS A 318 -0.34 10.14 -24.25
N PHE A 319 0.04 8.89 -23.94
CA PHE A 319 1.25 8.29 -24.48
C PHE A 319 1.29 8.22 -26.00
N VAL A 320 0.18 7.83 -26.64
CA VAL A 320 0.14 7.77 -28.11
C VAL A 320 0.15 9.16 -28.75
N ILE A 321 -0.34 10.19 -28.07
CA ILE A 321 -0.24 11.59 -28.50
C ILE A 321 1.20 12.08 -28.35
N ASP A 322 1.81 11.89 -27.19
CA ASP A 322 3.17 12.38 -26.90
C ASP A 322 4.23 11.69 -27.76
N ASN A 323 3.98 10.43 -28.16
CA ASN A 323 4.91 9.62 -28.96
C ASN A 323 4.41 9.41 -30.40
N HIS A 324 3.56 10.30 -30.91
CA HIS A 324 2.88 10.12 -32.19
C HIS A 324 3.82 9.96 -33.39
N GLU A 325 4.98 10.64 -33.40
CA GLU A 325 5.97 10.53 -34.48
C GLU A 325 6.59 9.13 -34.53
N ALA A 326 7.02 8.61 -33.38
CA ALA A 326 7.63 7.28 -33.25
C ALA A 326 6.63 6.15 -33.54
N LEU A 327 5.41 6.29 -33.03
CA LEU A 327 4.34 5.29 -33.19
C LEU A 327 3.56 5.43 -34.50
N ASN A 328 3.83 6.47 -35.29
CA ASN A 328 3.16 6.77 -36.57
C ASN A 328 1.64 6.95 -36.44
N ILE A 329 1.21 7.71 -35.42
CA ILE A 329 -0.20 7.92 -35.07
C ILE A 329 -0.83 9.00 -35.97
N LYS A 330 -2.06 8.74 -36.41
CA LYS A 330 -2.89 9.68 -37.17
C LYS A 330 -3.91 10.40 -36.29
N TYR A 331 -4.63 9.65 -35.46
CA TYR A 331 -5.57 10.19 -34.48
C TYR A 331 -5.86 9.17 -33.38
N VAL A 332 -6.37 9.66 -32.25
CA VAL A 332 -6.92 8.85 -31.16
C VAL A 332 -8.35 9.29 -30.85
N ILE A 333 -9.23 8.31 -30.60
CA ILE A 333 -10.57 8.55 -30.06
C ILE A 333 -10.62 7.91 -28.68
N TRP A 334 -10.98 8.70 -27.69
CA TRP A 334 -11.08 8.24 -26.31
C TRP A 334 -12.12 9.05 -25.55
N TYR A 335 -13.01 8.39 -24.81
CA TYR A 335 -13.99 9.03 -23.93
C TYR A 335 -14.83 10.13 -24.61
N GLN A 336 -15.40 9.81 -25.79
CA GLN A 336 -16.26 10.69 -26.60
C GLN A 336 -15.58 11.98 -27.13
N ARG A 337 -14.27 11.96 -27.27
CA ARG A 337 -13.47 13.04 -27.90
C ARG A 337 -12.45 12.44 -28.86
N ILE A 338 -12.05 13.24 -29.84
CA ILE A 338 -11.05 12.89 -30.85
C ILE A 338 -9.89 13.89 -30.81
N TYR A 339 -8.67 13.39 -30.92
CA TYR A 339 -7.45 14.18 -31.11
C TYR A 339 -6.80 13.77 -32.43
N ASN A 340 -6.47 14.75 -33.28
CA ASN A 340 -5.82 14.52 -34.57
C ASN A 340 -4.44 15.15 -34.54
N VAL A 341 -3.41 14.38 -34.88
CA VAL A 341 -2.02 14.86 -34.89
C VAL A 341 -1.84 16.04 -35.84
N GLU A 342 -2.44 15.99 -37.03
CA GLU A 342 -2.40 17.08 -38.01
C GLU A 342 -3.15 18.35 -37.57
N ARG A 343 -3.95 18.27 -36.50
CA ARG A 343 -4.74 19.38 -35.95
C ARG A 343 -4.48 19.53 -34.45
N ALA A 344 -3.21 19.31 -34.05
CA ALA A 344 -2.79 19.34 -32.66
C ALA A 344 -3.09 20.69 -31.98
N ASP A 345 -3.07 21.79 -32.75
CA ASP A 345 -3.42 23.15 -32.36
C ASP A 345 -4.88 23.29 -31.89
N GLU A 346 -5.78 22.45 -32.36
CA GLU A 346 -7.18 22.43 -31.92
C GLU A 346 -7.40 21.56 -30.67
N GLY A 347 -6.41 20.76 -30.27
CA GLY A 347 -6.50 19.85 -29.14
C GLY A 347 -7.64 18.81 -29.25
N TRP A 348 -8.20 18.43 -28.10
CA TRP A 348 -9.31 17.47 -28.02
C TRP A 348 -10.63 18.08 -28.50
N ARG A 349 -11.28 17.42 -29.47
CA ARG A 349 -12.57 17.86 -30.03
C ARG A 349 -13.68 16.90 -29.65
N LYS A 350 -14.81 17.45 -29.21
CA LYS A 350 -15.97 16.65 -28.79
C LYS A 350 -16.60 15.92 -29.97
N MET A 351 -16.99 14.66 -29.77
CA MET A 351 -17.75 13.88 -30.75
C MET A 351 -19.25 13.90 -30.45
N PRO A 352 -20.12 13.78 -31.46
CA PRO A 352 -21.54 13.50 -31.26
C PRO A 352 -21.71 12.21 -30.45
N ASP A 353 -22.73 12.18 -29.60
CA ASP A 353 -23.16 10.96 -28.90
C ASP A 353 -23.67 9.93 -29.91
N ARG A 354 -23.14 8.70 -29.81
CA ARG A 354 -23.46 7.57 -30.68
C ARG A 354 -24.27 6.48 -29.96
N GLY A 355 -24.70 6.73 -28.72
CA GLY A 355 -25.74 5.98 -28.01
C GLY A 355 -25.28 5.00 -26.91
N GLY A 356 -23.98 4.71 -26.78
CA GLY A 356 -23.49 3.75 -25.78
C GLY A 356 -21.99 3.89 -25.51
N ASP A 357 -21.52 3.27 -24.43
CA ASP A 357 -20.14 3.43 -23.96
C ASP A 357 -19.10 2.94 -24.97
N THR A 358 -19.35 1.79 -25.62
CA THR A 358 -18.51 1.29 -26.72
C THR A 358 -18.57 2.19 -27.94
N GLN A 359 -19.75 2.65 -28.36
CA GLN A 359 -19.87 3.54 -29.53
C GLN A 359 -19.24 4.92 -29.27
N ASN A 360 -19.19 5.33 -28.00
CA ASN A 360 -18.55 6.56 -27.53
C ASN A 360 -17.10 6.35 -27.06
N HIS A 361 -16.53 5.15 -27.25
CA HIS A 361 -15.12 4.84 -26.95
C HIS A 361 -14.74 5.09 -25.49
N LYS A 362 -15.58 4.67 -24.54
CA LYS A 362 -15.28 4.78 -23.10
C LYS A 362 -14.68 3.51 -22.49
N ASP A 363 -14.77 2.40 -23.21
CA ASP A 363 -14.19 1.09 -22.87
C ASP A 363 -12.93 0.77 -23.69
N HIS A 364 -12.51 1.65 -24.60
CA HIS A 364 -11.26 1.52 -25.33
C HIS A 364 -10.76 2.85 -25.90
N PRO A 365 -9.48 3.21 -25.73
CA PRO A 365 -8.81 4.11 -26.64
C PRO A 365 -8.71 3.44 -28.02
N HIS A 366 -9.28 4.09 -29.03
CA HIS A 366 -9.15 3.69 -30.43
C HIS A 366 -8.04 4.51 -31.08
N VAL A 367 -6.99 3.82 -31.54
CA VAL A 367 -5.78 4.44 -32.08
C VAL A 367 -5.69 4.13 -33.57
N SER A 368 -5.61 5.18 -34.40
CA SER A 368 -5.46 5.08 -35.84
C SER A 368 -4.07 5.49 -36.28
N PHE A 369 -3.53 4.80 -37.28
CA PHE A 369 -2.15 4.91 -37.75
C PHE A 369 -2.08 5.49 -39.16
N GLN A 370 -0.97 6.16 -39.48
CA GLN A 370 -0.69 6.63 -40.84
C GLN A 370 -0.38 5.46 -41.78
N THR A 371 -0.57 5.65 -43.08
CA THR A 371 -0.29 4.63 -44.11
C THR A 371 1.19 4.36 -44.30
N ASP A 372 2.01 5.41 -44.20
CA ASP A 372 3.44 5.37 -44.51
C ASP A 372 4.23 5.30 -43.19
N SER A 373 5.06 4.28 -43.01
CA SER A 373 5.89 4.14 -41.79
C SER A 373 7.08 5.09 -41.83
N LYS A 374 7.06 6.15 -41.01
CA LYS A 374 8.15 7.14 -40.92
C LYS A 374 8.89 7.16 -39.57
N GLY A 375 8.33 6.55 -38.52
CA GLY A 375 8.93 6.41 -37.19
C GLY A 375 9.28 4.96 -36.82
N ASP A 376 10.13 4.78 -35.82
CA ASP A 376 10.42 3.46 -35.19
C ASP A 376 9.68 3.39 -33.84
N PRO A 377 8.69 2.49 -33.68
CA PRO A 377 7.97 2.33 -32.42
C PRO A 377 8.85 2.06 -31.20
N LYS A 378 10.06 1.50 -31.39
CA LYS A 378 11.00 1.26 -30.29
C LYS A 378 11.45 2.55 -29.61
N ASP A 379 11.41 3.68 -30.31
CA ASP A 379 11.74 4.98 -29.73
C ASP A 379 10.69 5.45 -28.71
N ALA A 380 9.49 4.86 -28.70
CA ALA A 380 8.46 5.10 -27.71
C ALA A 380 8.56 4.17 -26.48
N ALA A 381 9.34 3.08 -26.58
CA ALA A 381 9.43 2.09 -25.51
C ALA A 381 10.09 2.68 -24.25
N GLY A 382 9.54 2.37 -23.09
CA GLY A 382 9.93 2.88 -21.78
C GLY A 382 9.53 4.33 -21.51
N LYS A 383 8.85 5.00 -22.45
CA LYS A 383 8.33 6.37 -22.28
C LYS A 383 6.87 6.38 -21.78
N GLY A 384 6.27 5.21 -21.60
CA GLY A 384 4.97 5.09 -20.95
C GLY A 384 5.06 5.55 -19.50
N GLY A 385 4.24 6.54 -19.14
CA GLY A 385 4.04 6.88 -17.74
C GLY A 385 3.36 5.71 -17.05
N LYS A 386 4.12 4.87 -16.32
CA LYS A 386 3.56 3.77 -15.52
C LYS A 386 2.68 4.34 -14.40
N GLY A 387 1.40 4.60 -14.72
CA GLY A 387 0.37 5.06 -13.80
C GLY A 387 0.79 6.27 -12.95
N GLY A 388 1.51 7.21 -13.57
CA GLY A 388 1.78 8.52 -13.04
C GLY A 388 1.09 9.51 -13.96
N GLY A 389 -0.08 10.01 -13.56
CA GLY A 389 -0.72 11.12 -14.25
C GLY A 389 0.20 12.32 -14.17
N SER A 390 0.95 12.53 -15.25
CA SER A 390 1.78 13.70 -15.47
C SER A 390 0.92 14.83 -16.00
N ASP A 391 1.32 16.02 -15.58
CA ASP A 391 1.02 17.30 -16.17
C ASP A 391 1.25 17.31 -17.70
N ASP A 392 0.65 18.30 -18.35
CA ASP A 392 1.18 19.14 -19.45
C ASP A 392 -0.01 19.96 -20.02
N SER A 393 0.08 21.21 -20.46
CA SER A 393 1.14 22.25 -20.51
C SER A 393 0.51 23.49 -21.19
N ASP A 394 0.98 24.69 -20.83
CA ASP A 394 1.13 25.93 -21.64
C ASP A 394 1.34 27.12 -20.69
N ASP A 395 2.22 28.11 -20.89
CA ASP A 395 3.32 28.30 -21.83
C ASP A 395 4.08 29.59 -21.41
N GLY A 396 5.38 29.67 -21.68
CA GLY A 396 6.05 30.95 -21.97
C GLY A 396 7.14 31.49 -21.01
N ASN A 397 8.40 31.42 -21.50
CA ASN A 397 9.44 32.48 -21.53
C ASN A 397 9.96 33.05 -20.17
N ALA A 398 11.24 33.33 -19.88
CA ALA A 398 12.45 33.53 -20.67
C ALA A 398 13.70 33.53 -19.73
N ASP A 399 14.88 33.33 -20.34
CA ASP A 399 16.18 33.96 -20.02
C ASP A 399 17.01 33.58 -18.76
N ASN A 400 18.02 32.74 -19.00
CA ASN A 400 19.48 33.01 -18.92
C ASN A 400 20.00 33.94 -17.79
N VAL A 401 20.92 33.49 -16.92
CA VAL A 401 22.35 33.94 -16.78
C VAL A 401 23.12 33.01 -15.80
N ASN A 402 24.39 32.81 -16.15
CA ASN A 402 25.49 31.99 -15.63
C ASN A 402 26.16 32.49 -14.31
N CYS A 403 26.94 31.57 -13.66
CA CYS A 403 28.17 31.71 -12.82
C CYS A 403 28.22 32.76 -11.67
N GLU A 404 28.97 32.68 -10.56
CA GLU A 404 29.97 31.80 -9.91
C GLU A 404 30.11 32.37 -8.46
N ALA A 405 30.21 31.53 -7.42
CA ALA A 405 31.36 31.39 -6.50
C ALA A 405 31.51 32.39 -5.32
N ASP A 406 31.97 31.82 -4.19
CA ASP A 406 32.32 32.40 -2.88
C ASP A 406 31.16 32.92 -2.00
N GLY A 407 31.19 32.90 -0.67
CA GLY A 407 32.16 32.45 0.31
C GLY A 407 31.80 33.08 1.66
N THR A 408 31.57 32.23 2.68
CA THR A 408 31.69 32.53 4.13
C THR A 408 30.69 33.45 4.84
N GLY A 409 30.23 32.97 6.01
CA GLY A 409 30.03 33.81 7.19
C GLY A 409 28.57 34.03 7.60
N GLY A 410 28.15 33.34 8.66
CA GLY A 410 26.78 33.34 9.16
C GLY A 410 26.33 34.65 9.81
N GLY A 411 25.01 34.80 9.84
CA GLY A 411 24.29 35.88 10.52
C GLY A 411 22.91 36.03 9.90
N SER A 412 21.88 35.64 10.65
CA SER A 412 20.45 35.70 10.37
C SER A 412 20.02 36.61 9.21
N GLY A 413 19.51 36.00 8.15
CA GLY A 413 18.61 36.61 7.18
C GLY A 413 17.34 35.76 7.15
N ASP A 414 16.27 36.31 7.70
CA ASP A 414 14.92 35.85 7.47
C ASP A 414 14.62 35.98 5.97
N ASP A 415 14.90 34.93 5.20
CA ASP A 415 14.39 34.80 3.84
C ASP A 415 12.90 34.46 3.95
N ASP A 416 12.09 35.51 3.93
CA ASP A 416 10.64 35.59 3.78
C ASP A 416 9.97 34.25 3.42
N ILE A 417 9.50 33.54 4.44
CA ILE A 417 8.41 32.58 4.27
C ILE A 417 7.15 33.34 4.67
N PRO A 418 6.22 33.58 3.73
CA PRO A 418 5.02 34.30 4.08
C PRO A 418 4.27 33.49 5.14
N ASP A 419 4.16 34.04 6.34
CA ASP A 419 2.92 33.92 7.09
C ASP A 419 1.85 34.46 6.14
N ASP A 420 1.15 33.55 5.47
CA ASP A 420 0.15 33.87 4.45
C ASP A 420 -1.10 34.53 5.06
N GLY A 421 -1.07 34.85 6.36
CA GLY A 421 -2.14 35.52 7.11
C GLY A 421 -3.40 34.65 7.22
N ARG A 422 -3.29 33.35 6.93
CA ARG A 422 -4.44 32.47 6.84
C ARG A 422 -4.89 31.99 8.21
N LYS A 423 -6.20 31.97 8.37
CA LYS A 423 -6.90 31.45 9.55
C LYS A 423 -7.34 30.00 9.37
N ASN A 424 -6.95 29.32 8.30
CA ASN A 424 -7.32 27.94 7.97
C ASN A 424 -6.19 27.25 7.18
N PRO A 425 -5.99 25.93 7.36
CA PRO A 425 -5.04 25.17 6.56
C PRO A 425 -5.46 25.12 5.08
N GLY A 426 -4.49 25.21 4.16
CA GLY A 426 -4.77 25.24 2.72
C GLY A 426 -3.58 25.56 1.81
N ALA A 427 -3.89 25.85 0.55
CA ALA A 427 -2.94 25.94 -0.57
C ALA A 427 -1.94 27.09 -0.47
N TRP A 428 -0.65 26.87 -0.18
CA TRP A 428 0.34 27.95 -0.01
C TRP A 428 1.51 27.84 -1.00
N GLY A 429 2.28 28.94 -1.14
CA GLY A 429 3.53 28.95 -1.90
C GLY A 429 3.39 28.68 -3.41
N GLY A 430 2.19 28.78 -3.98
CA GLY A 430 1.94 28.42 -5.38
C GLY A 430 2.04 26.93 -5.68
N HIS A 431 2.14 26.08 -4.64
CA HIS A 431 2.27 24.63 -4.80
C HIS A 431 0.92 23.95 -5.01
N LYS A 432 0.96 22.73 -5.57
CA LYS A 432 -0.16 21.79 -5.57
C LYS A 432 -0.11 20.92 -4.30
N ASN A 433 -1.28 20.44 -3.87
CA ASN A 433 -1.40 19.62 -2.68
C ASN A 433 -0.68 18.28 -2.85
N GLY A 434 0.27 17.97 -1.96
CA GLY A 434 1.10 16.77 -2.03
C GLY A 434 2.27 16.88 -3.01
N GLU A 435 2.55 18.08 -3.54
CA GLU A 435 3.63 18.36 -4.49
C GLU A 435 4.49 19.55 -4.03
N ILE A 436 4.65 19.72 -2.72
CA ILE A 436 5.54 20.72 -2.12
C ILE A 436 6.97 20.15 -2.11
N PRO A 437 7.95 20.84 -2.72
CA PRO A 437 9.35 20.44 -2.67
C PRO A 437 9.88 20.36 -1.23
N THR A 438 10.62 19.30 -0.90
CA THR A 438 11.05 19.03 0.49
C THR A 438 12.03 20.07 1.03
N ASP A 439 12.75 20.80 0.17
CA ASP A 439 13.61 21.94 0.53
C ASP A 439 12.81 23.17 1.01
N LYS A 440 11.52 23.23 0.70
CA LYS A 440 10.58 24.22 1.24
C LYS A 440 9.97 23.81 2.58
N LEU A 441 10.13 22.55 2.96
CA LEU A 441 9.61 21.99 4.21
C LEU A 441 10.71 21.90 5.29
N LYS A 442 10.29 21.69 6.53
CA LYS A 442 11.20 21.44 7.66
C LYS A 442 10.83 20.16 8.38
N LYS A 443 11.83 19.31 8.60
CA LYS A 443 11.71 18.03 9.30
C LYS A 443 11.34 18.23 10.77
N ILE A 444 10.50 17.36 11.32
CA ILE A 444 10.18 17.34 12.74
C ILE A 444 11.38 16.77 13.52
N PRO A 445 12.05 17.54 14.41
CA PRO A 445 13.39 17.20 14.88
C PRO A 445 13.53 15.91 15.72
N TRP A 446 12.45 15.44 16.34
CA TRP A 446 12.48 14.25 17.21
C TRP A 446 11.96 12.98 16.52
N THR A 447 11.69 13.05 15.22
CA THR A 447 11.28 11.89 14.43
C THR A 447 12.50 11.16 13.85
N PRO A 448 12.47 9.82 13.71
CA PRO A 448 13.58 9.07 13.16
C PRO A 448 13.96 9.52 11.76
N ASP A 449 15.26 9.45 11.42
CA ASP A 449 15.71 9.96 10.13
C ASP A 449 15.13 9.21 8.93
N SER A 450 14.78 7.94 9.14
CA SER A 450 14.14 7.04 8.18
C SER A 450 12.69 7.41 7.86
N LYS A 451 12.06 8.32 8.60
CA LYS A 451 10.69 8.77 8.34
C LYS A 451 10.64 10.12 7.65
N LYS A 452 9.66 10.29 6.76
CA LYS A 452 9.43 11.51 5.99
C LYS A 452 8.52 12.50 6.72
N GLU A 453 8.83 12.80 7.98
CA GLU A 453 7.99 13.68 8.81
C GLU A 453 8.38 15.14 8.62
N TYR A 454 7.79 15.77 7.59
CA TYR A 454 8.02 17.16 7.24
C TYR A 454 6.76 18.00 7.43
N LEU A 455 6.94 19.28 7.73
CA LEU A 455 5.85 20.27 7.80
C LEU A 455 6.30 21.58 7.16
N ARG A 456 5.35 22.49 6.91
CA ARG A 456 5.68 23.90 6.60
C ARG A 456 6.50 24.46 7.76
N LYS A 457 7.49 25.30 7.44
CA LYS A 457 8.50 25.76 8.43
C LYS A 457 7.90 26.37 9.70
N ASP A 458 6.90 27.25 9.56
CA ASP A 458 6.16 27.86 10.68
C ASP A 458 5.33 26.84 11.48
N ALA A 459 4.69 25.89 10.82
CA ALA A 459 3.99 24.78 11.45
C ALA A 459 4.97 23.91 12.25
N THR A 460 6.17 23.63 11.73
CA THR A 460 7.21 22.90 12.46
C THR A 460 7.65 23.66 13.71
N GLU A 461 7.88 24.98 13.63
CA GLU A 461 8.26 25.79 14.80
C GLU A 461 7.15 25.83 15.86
N ALA A 462 5.90 25.97 15.42
CA ALA A 462 4.74 25.87 16.29
C ALA A 462 4.64 24.50 16.97
N LEU A 463 4.88 23.42 16.23
CA LEU A 463 4.88 22.05 16.76
C LEU A 463 6.03 21.84 17.76
N ILE A 464 7.22 22.38 17.50
CA ILE A 464 8.36 22.35 18.44
C ILE A 464 7.99 23.06 19.74
N ALA A 465 7.38 24.25 19.66
CA ALA A 465 6.95 24.99 20.83
C ALA A 465 5.87 24.24 21.64
N MET A 466 4.90 23.63 20.95
CA MET A 466 3.86 22.80 21.57
C MET A 466 4.46 21.55 22.21
N ASN A 467 5.37 20.86 21.53
CA ASN A 467 6.06 19.67 22.03
C ASN A 467 6.89 19.99 23.28
N LYS A 468 7.54 21.16 23.33
CA LYS A 468 8.24 21.62 24.55
C LYS A 468 7.31 21.77 25.74
N ALA A 469 6.09 22.26 25.54
CA ALA A 469 5.09 22.36 26.60
C ALA A 469 4.51 20.97 26.97
N TYR A 470 4.26 20.12 25.97
CA TYR A 470 3.77 18.75 26.15
C TYR A 470 4.76 17.90 26.95
N LYS A 471 6.06 17.98 26.62
CA LYS A 471 7.13 17.26 27.30
C LYS A 471 7.30 17.66 28.76
N LYS A 472 6.99 18.91 29.13
CA LYS A 472 6.96 19.34 30.54
C LYS A 472 5.84 18.66 31.33
N GLU A 473 4.71 18.35 30.68
CA GLU A 473 3.57 17.70 31.32
C GLU A 473 3.76 16.18 31.42
N PHE A 474 4.18 15.54 30.32
CA PHE A 474 4.15 14.08 30.18
C PHE A 474 5.53 13.43 30.16
N ASN A 475 6.62 14.21 30.23
CA ASN A 475 8.01 13.73 30.17
C ASN A 475 8.33 12.87 28.94
N THR A 476 7.58 13.04 27.85
CA THR A 476 7.78 12.40 26.55
C THR A 476 7.51 13.40 25.45
N ASP A 477 8.17 13.23 24.31
CA ASP A 477 7.84 13.96 23.09
C ASP A 477 6.47 13.50 22.55
N ILE A 478 5.81 14.39 21.80
CA ILE A 478 4.61 14.06 21.02
C ILE A 478 4.99 12.98 20.00
N ALA A 479 4.35 11.83 20.09
CA ALA A 479 4.56 10.77 19.11
C ALA A 479 3.91 11.16 17.78
N ILE A 480 4.71 11.36 16.73
CA ILE A 480 4.23 11.62 15.37
C ILE A 480 4.11 10.30 14.61
N THR A 481 2.93 10.06 14.04
CA THR A 481 2.65 8.88 13.22
C THR A 481 2.56 9.21 11.74
N ASP A 482 2.17 10.44 11.39
CA ASP A 482 2.15 10.94 10.02
C ASP A 482 2.18 12.48 10.00
N ALA A 483 2.73 13.09 8.94
CA ALA A 483 2.84 14.53 8.73
C ALA A 483 2.63 14.86 7.23
N TYR A 484 3.60 15.48 6.54
CA TYR A 484 3.46 15.78 5.12
C TYR A 484 3.25 14.50 4.28
N ARG A 485 2.15 14.48 3.52
CA ARG A 485 1.77 13.35 2.66
C ARG A 485 1.80 13.77 1.20
N ASP A 486 2.79 13.25 0.46
CA ASP A 486 2.90 13.51 -0.97
C ASP A 486 1.70 12.95 -1.75
N LEU A 487 1.49 13.42 -2.98
CA LEU A 487 0.32 13.04 -3.77
C LEU A 487 0.29 11.54 -4.05
N ALA A 488 1.46 10.90 -4.21
CA ALA A 488 1.56 9.46 -4.44
C ALA A 488 1.08 8.67 -3.21
N GLU A 489 1.50 9.08 -2.02
CA GLU A 489 1.06 8.50 -0.77
C GLU A 489 -0.44 8.74 -0.53
N GLN A 490 -0.95 9.95 -0.81
CA GLN A 490 -2.39 10.20 -0.76
C GLN A 490 -3.18 9.27 -1.69
N LYS A 491 -2.70 9.03 -2.91
CA LYS A 491 -3.30 8.06 -3.86
C LYS A 491 -3.30 6.64 -3.28
N VAL A 492 -2.19 6.22 -2.65
CA VAL A 492 -2.08 4.91 -2.00
C VAL A 492 -3.07 4.78 -0.84
N LEU A 493 -3.16 5.78 0.04
CA LEU A 493 -4.07 5.75 1.18
C LEU A 493 -5.54 5.84 0.75
N TYR A 494 -5.85 6.65 -0.26
CA TYR A 494 -7.20 6.72 -0.82
C TYR A 494 -7.63 5.40 -1.46
N LYS A 495 -6.73 4.74 -2.18
CA LYS A 495 -6.95 3.39 -2.71
C LYS A 495 -7.12 2.35 -1.60
N ARG A 496 -6.38 2.47 -0.49
CA ARG A 496 -6.43 1.53 0.64
C ARG A 496 -7.68 1.70 1.50
N TYR A 497 -8.07 2.93 1.82
CA TYR A 497 -9.10 3.20 2.82
C TYR A 497 -10.44 3.67 2.25
N GLY A 498 -10.43 4.22 1.03
CA GLY A 498 -11.63 4.65 0.32
C GLY A 498 -12.23 5.97 0.80
N PRO A 499 -13.30 6.43 0.13
CA PRO A 499 -13.98 7.69 0.46
C PRO A 499 -14.57 7.64 1.87
N GLY A 500 -14.34 8.70 2.65
CA GLY A 500 -14.81 8.83 4.03
C GLY A 500 -13.80 8.37 5.10
N ARG A 501 -12.75 7.64 4.71
CA ARG A 501 -11.61 7.28 5.61
C ARG A 501 -10.26 7.81 5.13
N ALA A 502 -10.14 8.14 3.85
CA ALA A 502 -9.03 8.92 3.33
C ALA A 502 -9.60 10.08 2.51
N ALA A 503 -8.93 11.24 2.60
CA ALA A 503 -9.25 12.37 1.74
C ALA A 503 -8.94 12.01 0.28
N VAL A 504 -9.76 12.53 -0.64
CA VAL A 504 -9.48 12.44 -2.08
C VAL A 504 -8.06 12.98 -2.34
N PRO A 505 -7.23 12.30 -3.15
CA PRO A 505 -5.87 12.74 -3.38
C PRO A 505 -5.82 14.18 -3.90
N GLY A 506 -4.92 14.98 -3.32
CA GLY A 506 -4.83 16.41 -3.59
C GLY A 506 -5.79 17.27 -2.76
N LYS A 507 -6.53 16.70 -1.79
CA LYS A 507 -7.46 17.42 -0.90
C LYS A 507 -7.11 17.36 0.58
N SER A 508 -6.12 16.55 0.99
CA SER A 508 -5.76 16.39 2.41
C SER A 508 -4.94 17.57 2.93
N ASN A 509 -5.18 18.02 4.16
CA ASN A 509 -4.31 19.03 4.80
C ASN A 509 -2.89 18.51 5.08
N HIS A 510 -2.69 17.17 5.12
CA HIS A 510 -1.36 16.58 5.12
C HIS A 510 -0.58 16.93 3.85
N GLY A 511 -1.24 17.02 2.69
CA GLY A 511 -0.63 17.45 1.43
C GLY A 511 -0.26 18.92 1.38
N TRP A 512 -0.73 19.71 2.34
CA TRP A 512 -0.26 21.09 2.53
C TRP A 512 0.86 21.19 3.55
N ALA A 513 1.32 20.08 4.15
CA ALA A 513 2.30 20.10 5.24
C ALA A 513 1.81 20.91 6.45
N LEU A 514 0.49 20.92 6.69
CA LEU A 514 -0.22 21.68 7.72
C LEU A 514 -1.06 20.79 8.63
N ALA A 515 -0.84 19.47 8.61
CA ALA A 515 -1.51 18.53 9.48
C ALA A 515 -0.52 17.49 10.02
N VAL A 516 -0.81 16.98 11.21
CA VAL A 516 -0.09 15.88 11.84
C VAL A 516 -1.06 14.88 12.44
N ASP A 517 -0.71 13.60 12.33
CA ASP A 517 -1.33 12.53 13.07
C ASP A 517 -0.44 12.15 14.27
N CYS A 518 -1.04 12.11 15.45
CA CYS A 518 -0.35 11.95 16.72
C CYS A 518 -0.74 10.66 17.44
N GLY A 519 0.25 9.91 17.92
CA GLY A 519 0.11 8.71 18.73
C GLY A 519 0.29 8.95 20.24
N GLY A 520 0.85 7.96 20.96
CA GLY A 520 1.30 8.14 22.34
C GLY A 520 0.19 8.44 23.36
N GLY A 521 -1.06 8.11 23.03
CA GLY A 521 -2.24 8.42 23.83
C GLY A 521 -3.06 9.58 23.27
N ILE A 522 -2.48 10.47 22.45
CA ILE A 522 -3.23 11.55 21.79
C ILE A 522 -4.30 10.97 20.83
N ASN A 523 -3.99 9.85 20.18
CA ASN A 523 -4.88 9.09 19.31
C ASN A 523 -6.09 8.42 20.01
N LYS A 524 -6.31 8.66 21.30
CA LYS A 524 -7.42 8.08 22.07
C LYS A 524 -8.25 9.19 22.71
N PHE A 525 -9.51 9.30 22.30
CA PHE A 525 -10.45 10.24 22.91
C PHE A 525 -10.48 10.10 24.43
N GLY A 526 -10.52 11.23 25.13
CA GLY A 526 -10.63 11.29 26.58
C GLY A 526 -9.35 10.94 27.36
N SER A 527 -8.26 10.51 26.72
CA SER A 527 -6.98 10.29 27.38
C SER A 527 -6.43 11.60 27.99
N PRO A 528 -5.55 11.52 29.01
CA PRO A 528 -4.88 12.71 29.55
C PRO A 528 -4.16 13.53 28.47
N GLN A 529 -3.46 12.85 27.56
CA GLN A 529 -2.71 13.45 26.46
C GLN A 529 -3.63 14.16 25.45
N HIS A 530 -4.73 13.51 25.05
CA HIS A 530 -5.70 14.10 24.12
C HIS A 530 -6.40 15.32 24.74
N LYS A 531 -6.81 15.24 26.01
CA LYS A 531 -7.39 16.38 26.76
C LYS A 531 -6.41 17.54 26.89
N TRP A 532 -5.13 17.25 27.11
CA TRP A 532 -4.10 18.29 27.14
C TRP A 532 -3.97 18.98 25.79
N MET A 533 -3.97 18.23 24.69
CA MET A 533 -3.92 18.79 23.33
C MET A 533 -5.15 19.68 23.08
N GLN A 534 -6.36 19.23 23.41
CA GLN A 534 -7.60 20.02 23.26
C GLN A 534 -7.54 21.36 24.02
N LYS A 535 -6.92 21.37 25.21
CA LYS A 535 -6.81 22.57 26.05
C LYS A 535 -5.70 23.53 25.60
N ASN A 536 -4.63 23.03 24.99
CA ASN A 536 -3.39 23.79 24.82
C ASN A 536 -2.96 24.00 23.37
N ALA A 537 -3.29 23.09 22.44
CA ALA A 537 -2.78 23.12 21.07
C ALA A 537 -3.04 24.47 20.38
N LYS A 538 -4.23 25.04 20.61
CA LYS A 538 -4.67 26.31 19.99
C LYS A 538 -3.75 27.49 20.33
N LYS A 539 -3.10 27.48 21.50
CA LYS A 539 -2.11 28.50 21.91
C LYS A 539 -0.88 28.52 21.01
N PHE A 540 -0.61 27.41 20.33
CA PHE A 540 0.50 27.23 19.41
C PHE A 540 0.04 27.33 17.94
N GLY A 541 -1.24 27.58 17.68
CA GLY A 541 -1.81 27.60 16.32
C GLY A 541 -2.22 26.23 15.79
N TRP A 542 -2.24 25.20 16.65
CA TRP A 542 -2.72 23.85 16.29
C TRP A 542 -4.12 23.62 16.81
N GLU A 543 -5.03 23.08 16.00
CA GLU A 543 -6.42 22.81 16.41
C GLU A 543 -6.83 21.38 16.10
N HIS A 544 -7.74 20.86 16.94
CA HIS A 544 -8.49 19.65 16.61
C HIS A 544 -9.70 20.07 15.77
N PRO A 545 -9.70 19.81 14.45
CA PRO A 545 -10.68 20.41 13.57
C PRO A 545 -12.08 19.87 13.90
N PRO A 546 -13.15 20.69 13.74
CA PRO A 546 -14.50 20.30 14.15
C PRO A 546 -14.98 18.97 13.57
N TRP A 547 -14.57 18.63 12.33
CA TRP A 547 -14.97 17.40 11.64
C TRP A 547 -14.33 16.14 12.26
N ALA A 548 -13.20 16.27 12.96
CA ALA A 548 -12.44 15.16 13.54
C ALA A 548 -12.82 14.87 15.00
N ARG A 549 -13.73 15.64 15.60
CA ARG A 549 -14.10 15.52 17.02
C ARG A 549 -14.93 14.27 17.31
N GLU A 550 -14.94 13.87 18.58
CA GLU A 550 -15.75 12.74 19.06
C GLU A 550 -17.23 12.92 18.70
N GLY A 551 -17.86 11.87 18.18
CA GLY A 551 -19.25 11.88 17.74
C GLY A 551 -19.47 12.39 16.31
N GLN A 552 -18.42 12.77 15.58
CA GLN A 552 -18.51 13.08 14.15
C GLN A 552 -18.40 11.83 13.27
N LYS A 553 -18.94 11.92 12.05
CA LYS A 553 -18.91 10.81 11.07
C LYS A 553 -17.48 10.33 10.75
N ASN A 554 -16.54 11.27 10.67
CA ASN A 554 -15.13 11.02 10.37
C ASN A 554 -14.28 11.45 11.58
N GLN A 555 -14.64 10.97 12.76
CA GLN A 555 -13.92 11.30 13.99
C GLN A 555 -12.48 10.75 13.97
N GLU A 556 -11.51 11.59 14.30
CA GLU A 556 -10.07 11.27 14.28
C GLU A 556 -9.39 11.93 15.48
N ALA A 557 -9.25 11.20 16.60
CA ALA A 557 -8.61 11.72 17.81
C ALA A 557 -7.13 12.08 17.59
N TRP A 558 -6.51 11.42 16.62
CA TRP A 558 -5.10 11.57 16.28
C TRP A 558 -4.80 12.78 15.40
N HIS A 559 -5.79 13.32 14.67
CA HIS A 559 -5.56 14.32 13.63
C HIS A 559 -5.57 15.76 14.15
N TRP A 560 -4.53 16.53 13.87
CA TRP A 560 -4.40 17.93 14.27
C TRP A 560 -3.93 18.79 13.10
N GLU A 561 -4.51 19.98 12.98
CA GLU A 561 -4.28 20.88 11.85
C GLU A 561 -3.66 22.21 12.34
N TYR A 562 -2.77 22.79 11.55
CA TYR A 562 -2.15 24.08 11.82
C TYR A 562 -2.93 25.22 11.15
N TYR A 563 -3.37 26.18 11.95
CA TYR A 563 -4.23 27.30 11.58
C TYR A 563 -3.49 28.64 11.62
N GLY A 564 -2.19 28.65 11.94
CA GLY A 564 -1.42 29.87 12.20
C GLY A 564 -1.57 30.36 13.64
N LYS A 565 -0.67 31.25 14.07
CA LYS A 565 -0.82 31.98 15.33
C LYS A 565 -1.46 33.34 15.06
N ASN A 566 -2.46 33.72 15.86
CA ASN A 566 -2.93 35.10 15.86
C ASN A 566 -1.81 36.01 16.39
N LYS A 567 -1.28 36.90 15.55
CA LYS A 567 -0.28 37.91 15.93
C LYS A 567 -0.77 38.91 17.01
N GLU A 568 -2.07 38.94 17.31
CA GLU A 568 -2.66 39.86 18.30
C GLU A 568 -2.51 39.42 19.77
N THR A 569 -2.03 38.21 20.06
CA THR A 569 -1.80 37.75 21.45
C THR A 569 -0.33 37.80 21.89
N GLU A 570 0.55 38.40 21.08
CA GLU A 570 1.97 38.61 21.42
C GLU A 570 2.31 40.09 21.75
N ALA A 571 1.31 40.90 22.11
CA ALA A 571 1.48 42.25 22.66
C ALA A 571 1.21 42.30 24.17
#